data_AF-A0AAU6WJT5-F1
#
_entry.id   AF-A0AAU6WJT5-F1
#
_cell.length_a   1.000
_cell.length_b   1.000
_cell.length_c   1.000
_cell.angle_alpha   90.00
_cell.angle_beta   90.00
_cell.angle_gamma   90.00
#
_symmetry.space_group_name_H-M   'P 1'
#
loop_
_entity.id
_entity.type
_entity.pdbx_description
1 polymer ?
#
loop_
_entity_poly.entity_id
_entity_poly.type
_entity_poly.pdbx_seq_one_letter_code
_entity_poly.pdbx_strand_id
1 'polypeptide(L)'
;MSRELFYNSQSAYEKIHLQNALIFELSKVTIPSIRERMVGQLNFINKELAQKVAAKVGVKVTELEFPNQSLPSDNNYQDLQSEEREAHTKLSAALSMDNTIKGRKIGFIIANGVNALHVHDLKTKLEGEDAVVEIIGPSMAQVTTNDGSMVTPKHSLTSIASVAFDALYIAAGEDSVKELLMADNKRHVLNFINEAYKHC
;
A
#
# COMPACT_ATOMS: atom_id res chain seq x y z
N MET A 1 4.56 -17.92 19.18
CA MET A 1 3.28 -17.72 18.46
C MET A 1 3.30 -18.66 17.28
N SER A 2 2.34 -19.58 17.15
CA SER A 2 2.31 -20.49 16.00
C SER A 2 2.00 -19.72 14.70
N ARG A 3 2.44 -20.24 13.55
CA ARG A 3 2.20 -19.60 12.24
C ARG A 3 0.71 -19.51 11.92
N GLU A 4 -0.05 -20.52 12.33
CA GLU A 4 -1.51 -20.56 12.24
C GLU A 4 -2.16 -19.48 13.11
N LEU A 5 -1.73 -19.35 14.37
CA LEU A 5 -2.21 -18.31 15.27
C LEU A 5 -1.98 -16.90 14.68
N PHE A 6 -0.80 -16.66 14.08
CA PHE A 6 -0.50 -15.40 13.39
C PHE A 6 -1.41 -15.14 12.20
N TYR A 7 -1.62 -16.13 11.32
CA TYR A 7 -2.50 -15.96 10.17
C TYR A 7 -3.95 -15.73 10.60
N ASN A 8 -4.41 -16.44 11.63
CA ASN A 8 -5.78 -16.34 12.12
C ASN A 8 -6.06 -15.02 12.83
N SER A 9 -5.05 -14.36 13.43
CA SER A 9 -5.19 -13.04 14.07
C SER A 9 -5.25 -11.86 13.09
N GLN A 10 -5.02 -12.09 11.80
CA GLN A 10 -5.08 -11.05 10.76
C GLN A 10 -6.52 -10.71 10.37
N SER A 11 -6.76 -9.43 10.06
CA SER A 11 -7.95 -8.94 9.38
C SER A 11 -8.08 -9.50 7.95
N ALA A 12 -9.25 -9.35 7.34
CA ALA A 12 -9.51 -9.87 5.99
C ALA A 12 -8.54 -9.28 4.92
N TYR A 13 -8.23 -7.98 5.00
CA TYR A 13 -7.33 -7.34 4.05
C TYR A 13 -5.86 -7.73 4.29
N GLU A 14 -5.43 -7.86 5.54
CA GLU A 14 -4.08 -8.37 5.89
C GLU A 14 -3.88 -9.80 5.34
N LYS A 15 -4.89 -10.67 5.44
CA LYS A 15 -4.84 -12.02 4.84
C LYS A 15 -4.67 -11.97 3.32
N ILE A 16 -5.39 -11.07 2.64
CA ILE A 16 -5.24 -10.87 1.18
C ILE A 16 -3.84 -10.36 0.83
N HIS A 17 -3.30 -9.41 1.59
CA HIS A 17 -1.93 -8.91 1.40
C HIS A 17 -0.88 -10.01 1.59
N LEU A 18 -0.99 -10.82 2.65
CA LEU A 18 -0.12 -11.97 2.88
C LEU A 18 -0.19 -12.98 1.72
N GLN A 19 -1.40 -13.30 1.25
CA GLN A 19 -1.59 -14.19 0.11
C GLN A 19 -0.92 -13.63 -1.15
N ASN A 20 -1.14 -12.35 -1.46
CA ASN A 20 -0.55 -11.69 -2.62
C ASN A 20 0.98 -11.63 -2.54
N ALA A 21 1.54 -11.38 -1.35
CA ALA A 21 2.99 -11.38 -1.13
C ALA A 21 3.58 -12.79 -1.34
N LEU A 22 2.94 -13.83 -0.80
CA LEU A 22 3.36 -15.23 -1.02
C LEU A 22 3.34 -15.59 -2.51
N ILE A 23 2.28 -15.22 -3.23
CA ILE A 23 2.17 -15.44 -4.68
C ILE A 23 3.29 -14.70 -5.41
N PHE A 24 3.50 -13.42 -5.10
CA PHE A 24 4.50 -12.59 -5.78
C PHE A 24 5.92 -13.14 -5.60
N GLU A 25 6.32 -13.47 -4.37
CA GLU A 25 7.66 -14.00 -4.11
C GLU A 25 7.86 -15.41 -4.67
N LEU A 26 6.89 -16.32 -4.50
CA LEU A 26 7.00 -17.67 -5.06
C LEU A 26 6.93 -17.69 -6.59
N SER A 27 6.28 -16.72 -7.22
CA SER A 27 6.26 -16.60 -8.69
C SER A 27 7.64 -16.24 -9.28
N LYS A 28 8.54 -15.67 -8.47
CA LYS A 28 9.93 -15.40 -8.88
C LYS A 28 10.84 -16.63 -8.75
N VAL A 29 10.40 -17.68 -8.04
CA VAL A 29 11.18 -18.92 -7.88
C VAL A 29 11.06 -19.75 -9.15
N THR A 30 12.19 -19.98 -9.82
CA THR A 30 12.24 -20.70 -11.10
C THR A 30 12.11 -22.22 -10.96
N ILE A 31 12.49 -22.78 -9.81
CA ILE A 31 12.52 -24.22 -9.55
C ILE A 31 11.14 -24.68 -9.03
N PRO A 32 10.37 -25.50 -9.79
CA PRO A 32 9.00 -25.88 -9.40
C PRO A 32 8.92 -26.64 -8.08
N SER A 33 9.86 -27.53 -7.80
CA SER A 33 9.87 -28.33 -6.57
C SER A 33 10.03 -27.49 -5.30
N ILE A 34 10.66 -26.31 -5.39
CA ILE A 34 10.73 -25.37 -4.27
C ILE A 34 9.37 -24.74 -4.01
N ARG A 35 8.65 -24.33 -5.07
CA ARG A 35 7.30 -23.78 -4.95
C ARG A 35 6.33 -24.80 -4.36
N GLU A 36 6.40 -26.05 -4.81
CA GLU A 36 5.61 -27.16 -4.28
C GLU A 36 5.83 -27.38 -2.79
N ARG A 37 7.10 -27.42 -2.36
CA ARG A 37 7.45 -27.55 -0.94
C ARG A 37 6.94 -26.38 -0.11
N MET A 38 7.14 -25.14 -0.58
CA MET A 38 6.67 -23.94 0.12
C MET A 38 5.14 -23.91 0.24
N VAL A 39 4.42 -24.29 -0.82
CA VAL A 39 2.96 -24.44 -0.80
C VAL A 39 2.54 -25.56 0.16
N GLY A 40 3.26 -26.69 0.18
CA GLY A 40 3.03 -27.76 1.15
C GLY A 40 3.17 -27.28 2.60
N GLN A 41 4.09 -26.36 2.87
CA GLN A 41 4.20 -25.72 4.18
C GLN A 41 2.98 -24.89 4.56
N LEU A 42 2.40 -24.17 3.60
CA LEU A 42 1.20 -23.37 3.83
C LEU A 42 0.00 -24.26 4.21
N ASN A 43 -0.01 -25.53 3.79
CA ASN A 43 -1.09 -26.47 4.11
C ASN A 43 -1.21 -26.77 5.61
N PHE A 44 -0.09 -26.66 6.36
CA PHE A 44 -0.06 -26.75 7.82
C PHE A 44 -0.45 -25.45 8.53
N ILE A 45 -0.61 -24.34 7.79
CA ILE A 45 -1.02 -23.05 8.35
C ILE A 45 -2.50 -22.85 8.07
N ASN A 46 -2.90 -22.97 6.81
CA ASN A 46 -4.27 -22.84 6.37
C ASN A 46 -4.44 -23.47 4.98
N LYS A 47 -5.33 -24.46 4.86
CA LYS A 47 -5.53 -25.21 3.60
C LYS A 47 -6.05 -24.34 2.45
N GLU A 48 -6.93 -23.39 2.75
CA GLU A 48 -7.49 -22.47 1.75
C GLU A 48 -6.42 -21.52 1.21
N LEU A 49 -5.57 -20.96 2.10
CA LEU A 49 -4.41 -20.15 1.71
C LEU A 49 -3.47 -20.95 0.80
N ALA A 50 -3.15 -22.19 1.18
CA ALA A 50 -2.27 -23.05 0.40
C ALA A 50 -2.82 -23.29 -1.01
N GLN A 51 -4.11 -23.60 -1.14
CA GLN A 51 -4.78 -23.82 -2.42
C GLN A 51 -4.77 -22.56 -3.30
N LYS A 52 -5.08 -21.38 -2.73
CA LYS A 52 -5.09 -20.11 -3.46
C LYS A 52 -3.70 -19.75 -3.98
N VAL A 53 -2.66 -19.92 -3.15
CA VAL A 53 -1.27 -19.67 -3.55
C VAL A 53 -0.83 -20.68 -4.61
N ALA A 54 -1.11 -21.98 -4.42
CA ALA A 54 -0.77 -23.05 -5.36
C ALA A 54 -1.30 -22.80 -6.78
N ALA A 55 -2.58 -22.42 -6.87
CA ALA A 55 -3.24 -22.14 -8.14
C ALA A 55 -2.61 -20.97 -8.89
N LYS A 56 -2.09 -19.96 -8.18
CA LYS A 56 -1.49 -18.76 -8.78
C LYS A 56 -0.02 -18.92 -9.11
N VAL A 57 0.71 -19.76 -8.38
CA VAL A 57 2.14 -20.04 -8.63
C VAL A 57 2.35 -21.24 -9.57
N GLY A 58 1.26 -21.90 -10.00
CA GLY A 58 1.27 -22.94 -11.02
C GLY A 58 1.77 -24.31 -10.51
N VAL A 59 1.47 -24.66 -9.26
CA VAL A 59 1.83 -25.96 -8.67
C VAL A 59 0.62 -26.62 -8.02
N LYS A 60 0.71 -27.93 -7.79
CA LYS A 60 -0.27 -28.65 -6.96
C LYS A 60 0.15 -28.55 -5.49
N VAL A 61 -0.83 -28.50 -4.59
CA VAL A 61 -0.54 -28.62 -3.16
C VAL A 61 0.01 -30.02 -2.93
N THR A 62 1.26 -30.09 -2.49
CA THR A 62 1.90 -31.36 -2.10
C THR A 62 1.60 -31.58 -0.62
N GLU A 63 1.03 -32.74 -0.28
CA GLU A 63 0.93 -33.14 1.12
C GLU A 63 2.33 -33.54 1.61
N LEU A 64 2.83 -32.78 2.58
CA LEU A 64 4.06 -33.10 3.27
C LEU A 64 3.68 -33.89 4.53
N GLU A 65 4.48 -34.88 4.90
CA GLU A 65 4.27 -35.60 6.16
C GLU A 65 4.54 -34.71 7.38
N PHE A 66 5.50 -33.78 7.30
CA PHE A 66 5.82 -32.84 8.38
C PHE A 66 6.37 -31.48 7.86
N PRO A 67 6.20 -30.37 8.62
CA PRO A 67 6.44 -28.99 8.16
C PRO A 67 7.89 -28.56 7.92
N ASN A 68 8.87 -29.44 7.98
CA ASN A 68 10.26 -29.07 7.68
C ASN A 68 11.03 -30.18 7.00
N GLN A 69 10.46 -31.39 6.87
CA GLN A 69 11.15 -32.60 6.38
C GLN A 69 12.55 -32.83 6.97
N SER A 70 12.91 -32.09 8.04
CA SER A 70 14.19 -32.15 8.70
C SER A 70 14.09 -33.24 9.74
N LEU A 71 14.73 -34.37 9.48
CA LEU A 71 14.89 -35.46 10.43
C LEU A 71 15.73 -34.95 11.61
N PRO A 72 15.18 -34.77 12.83
CA PRO A 72 15.98 -34.49 14.00
C PRO A 72 16.82 -35.73 14.31
N SER A 73 18.10 -35.55 14.58
CA SER A 73 19.00 -36.68 14.82
C SER A 73 18.70 -37.44 16.13
N ASP A 74 17.89 -36.89 17.06
CA ASP A 74 17.57 -37.56 18.34
C ASP A 74 16.33 -37.02 19.10
N ASN A 75 15.52 -36.11 18.51
CA ASN A 75 14.42 -35.45 19.24
C ASN A 75 13.03 -35.83 18.66
N ASN A 76 12.04 -36.06 19.53
CA ASN A 76 10.66 -36.28 19.12
C ASN A 76 10.07 -35.00 18.51
N TYR A 77 9.45 -35.12 17.33
CA TYR A 77 8.84 -34.00 16.59
C TYR A 77 7.80 -33.22 17.40
N GLN A 78 7.07 -33.91 18.27
CA GLN A 78 6.02 -33.33 19.12
C GLN A 78 6.57 -32.26 20.07
N ASP A 79 7.83 -32.40 20.50
CA ASP A 79 8.47 -31.50 21.47
C ASP A 79 8.99 -30.20 20.80
N LEU A 80 9.07 -30.18 19.47
CA LEU A 80 9.58 -29.03 18.69
C LEU A 80 8.45 -28.19 18.07
N GLN A 81 7.21 -28.67 18.13
CA GLN A 81 6.05 -27.91 17.66
C GLN A 81 5.64 -26.88 18.70
N SER A 82 5.36 -25.66 18.25
CA SER A 82 4.74 -24.66 19.13
C SER A 82 3.39 -25.18 19.59
N GLU A 83 3.10 -25.09 20.88
CA GLU A 83 1.78 -25.40 21.42
C GLU A 83 0.69 -24.66 20.63
N GLU A 84 -0.35 -25.40 20.26
CA GLU A 84 -1.55 -24.85 19.66
C GLU A 84 -2.27 -24.01 20.73
N ARG A 85 -2.26 -22.69 20.55
CA ARG A 85 -2.96 -21.74 21.42
C ARG A 85 -4.00 -21.02 20.61
N GLU A 86 -5.22 -20.98 21.10
CA GLU A 86 -6.25 -20.12 20.53
C GLU A 86 -5.87 -18.65 20.70
N ALA A 87 -6.24 -17.83 19.71
CA ALA A 87 -5.96 -16.40 19.72
C ALA A 87 -6.77 -15.70 20.82
N HIS A 88 -6.15 -15.46 21.97
CA HIS A 88 -6.70 -14.57 23.00
C HIS A 88 -6.48 -13.07 22.68
N THR A 89 -5.78 -12.77 21.59
CA THR A 89 -5.55 -11.38 21.15
C THR A 89 -6.73 -10.88 20.34
N LYS A 90 -7.28 -9.73 20.73
CA LYS A 90 -8.15 -8.91 19.87
C LYS A 90 -7.50 -8.81 18.49
N LEU A 91 -8.31 -8.90 17.42
CA LEU A 91 -7.92 -8.65 16.03
C LEU A 91 -6.76 -7.67 15.97
N SER A 92 -5.69 -8.00 15.23
CA SER A 92 -4.60 -7.08 14.96
C SER A 92 -5.21 -5.71 14.65
N ALA A 93 -5.03 -4.74 15.54
CA ALA A 93 -5.30 -3.35 15.23
C ALA A 93 -4.17 -3.01 14.27
N ALA A 94 -4.36 -3.33 12.98
CA ALA A 94 -3.31 -3.36 11.99
C ALA A 94 -2.35 -2.18 12.20
N LEU A 95 -1.17 -2.51 12.74
CA LEU A 95 0.00 -1.64 12.79
C LEU A 95 -0.27 -0.20 13.26
N SER A 96 -0.73 0.03 14.50
CA SER A 96 -0.72 1.37 15.16
C SER A 96 -0.88 2.56 14.20
N MET A 97 -1.97 2.60 13.43
CA MET A 97 -2.41 3.84 12.82
C MET A 97 -2.98 4.67 13.97
N ASP A 98 -2.12 5.43 14.66
CA ASP A 98 -2.63 6.62 15.31
C ASP A 98 -3.45 7.35 14.23
N ASN A 99 -4.74 7.59 14.49
CA ASN A 99 -5.66 8.28 13.59
C ASN A 99 -5.26 9.78 13.55
N THR A 100 -4.02 10.05 13.16
CA THR A 100 -3.39 11.34 13.10
C THR A 100 -2.80 11.55 11.72
N ILE A 101 -2.93 12.78 11.25
CA ILE A 101 -2.29 13.24 10.01
C ILE A 101 -0.90 13.83 10.26
N LYS A 102 -0.43 13.83 11.52
CA LYS A 102 0.89 14.32 11.90
C LYS A 102 2.00 13.63 11.12
N GLY A 103 2.80 14.43 10.41
CA GLY A 103 3.91 13.97 9.57
C GLY A 103 3.50 13.35 8.23
N ARG A 104 2.20 13.22 7.94
CA ARG A 104 1.70 12.74 6.65
C ARG A 104 1.89 13.80 5.57
N LYS A 105 2.23 13.39 4.37
CA LYS A 105 2.45 14.28 3.23
C LYS A 105 1.23 14.31 2.33
N ILE A 106 0.72 15.51 2.04
CA ILE A 106 -0.47 15.71 1.23
C ILE A 106 -0.08 16.53 -0.01
N GLY A 107 -0.25 15.93 -1.19
CA GLY A 107 0.08 16.55 -2.47
C GLY A 107 -1.09 17.40 -2.98
N PHE A 108 -0.86 18.69 -3.17
CA PHE A 108 -1.85 19.63 -3.72
C PHE A 108 -1.57 19.86 -5.19
N ILE A 109 -2.43 19.35 -6.07
CA ILE A 109 -2.32 19.56 -7.51
C ILE A 109 -3.06 20.86 -7.86
N ILE A 110 -2.32 21.86 -8.35
CA ILE A 110 -2.83 23.18 -8.70
C ILE A 110 -2.28 23.64 -10.06
N ALA A 111 -2.97 24.54 -10.74
CA ALA A 111 -2.49 25.23 -11.94
C ALA A 111 -2.99 26.70 -11.94
N ASN A 112 -2.73 27.47 -13.02
CA ASN A 112 -3.08 28.89 -13.04
C ASN A 112 -4.59 29.11 -12.93
N GLY A 113 -5.00 30.13 -12.19
CA GLY A 113 -6.39 30.41 -11.87
C GLY A 113 -6.97 29.48 -10.78
N VAL A 114 -6.13 28.82 -9.99
CA VAL A 114 -6.58 28.08 -8.81
C VAL A 114 -7.20 29.04 -7.78
N ASN A 115 -8.20 28.57 -7.06
CA ASN A 115 -8.83 29.32 -5.98
C ASN A 115 -7.89 29.41 -4.77
N ALA A 116 -7.33 30.61 -4.54
CA ALA A 116 -6.37 30.86 -3.46
C ALA A 116 -6.95 30.58 -2.07
N LEU A 117 -8.22 30.95 -1.84
CA LEU A 117 -8.90 30.75 -0.55
C LEU A 117 -9.00 29.26 -0.22
N HIS A 118 -9.45 28.43 -1.16
CA HIS A 118 -9.61 26.99 -0.91
C HIS A 118 -8.26 26.30 -0.64
N VAL A 119 -7.22 26.68 -1.40
CA VAL A 119 -5.87 26.16 -1.19
C VAL A 119 -5.34 26.58 0.18
N HIS A 120 -5.47 27.86 0.53
CA HIS A 120 -4.98 28.41 1.78
C HIS A 120 -5.71 27.83 3.00
N ASP A 121 -7.04 27.77 2.95
CA ASP A 121 -7.88 27.29 4.05
C ASP A 121 -7.59 25.83 4.38
N LEU A 122 -7.53 24.97 3.36
CA LEU A 122 -7.26 23.55 3.57
C LEU A 122 -5.81 23.34 4.00
N LYS A 123 -4.86 24.05 3.39
CA LYS A 123 -3.45 23.98 3.77
C LYS A 123 -3.25 24.34 5.23
N THR A 124 -3.80 25.47 5.69
CA THR A 124 -3.68 25.95 7.08
C THR A 124 -4.29 24.96 8.08
N LYS A 125 -5.44 24.35 7.75
CA LYS A 125 -6.06 23.32 8.60
C LYS A 125 -5.18 22.08 8.74
N LEU A 126 -4.64 21.58 7.62
CA LEU A 126 -3.79 20.40 7.60
C LEU A 126 -2.44 20.63 8.30
N GLU A 127 -1.78 21.75 8.02
CA GLU A 127 -0.52 22.12 8.67
C GLU A 127 -0.73 22.44 10.17
N GLY A 128 -1.91 22.91 10.56
CA GLY A 128 -2.31 23.09 11.96
C GLY A 128 -2.42 21.77 12.76
N GLU A 129 -2.58 20.64 12.07
CA GLU A 129 -2.57 19.29 12.63
C GLU A 129 -1.24 18.55 12.37
N ASP A 130 -0.16 19.29 12.10
CA ASP A 130 1.20 18.80 11.81
C ASP A 130 1.31 17.95 10.52
N ALA A 131 0.37 18.04 9.58
CA ALA A 131 0.54 17.46 8.24
C ALA A 131 1.45 18.34 7.36
N VAL A 132 2.11 17.74 6.38
CA VAL A 132 3.01 18.43 5.46
C VAL A 132 2.34 18.56 4.10
N VAL A 133 2.04 19.80 3.68
CA VAL A 133 1.44 20.07 2.37
C VAL A 133 2.51 20.43 1.35
N GLU A 134 2.54 19.73 0.23
CA GLU A 134 3.46 20.01 -0.87
C GLU A 134 2.69 20.31 -2.16
N ILE A 135 2.99 21.46 -2.78
CA ILE A 135 2.32 21.91 -3.99
C ILE A 135 2.94 21.26 -5.23
N ILE A 136 2.08 20.75 -6.11
CA ILE A 136 2.40 20.11 -7.39
C ILE A 136 1.75 20.94 -8.50
N GLY A 137 2.56 21.48 -9.40
CA GLY A 137 2.11 22.27 -10.55
C GLY A 137 2.33 21.55 -11.89
N PRO A 138 1.83 22.09 -13.01
CA PRO A 138 2.20 21.64 -14.36
C PRO A 138 3.72 21.69 -14.59
N SER A 139 4.38 22.69 -14.01
CA SER A 139 5.82 22.89 -14.03
C SER A 139 6.29 23.46 -12.70
N MET A 140 7.59 23.74 -12.58
CA MET A 140 8.18 24.45 -11.43
C MET A 140 8.00 25.98 -11.52
N ALA A 141 7.36 26.49 -12.58
CA ALA A 141 7.06 27.91 -12.71
C ALA A 141 6.00 28.33 -11.67
N GLN A 142 6.00 29.62 -11.32
CA GLN A 142 4.99 30.17 -10.42
C GLN A 142 3.60 30.04 -11.01
N VAL A 143 2.66 29.65 -10.16
CA VAL A 143 1.23 29.55 -10.47
C VAL A 143 0.56 30.83 -9.99
N THR A 144 -0.10 31.55 -10.90
CA THR A 144 -0.92 32.70 -10.55
C THR A 144 -2.30 32.21 -10.13
N THR A 145 -2.74 32.55 -8.94
CA THR A 145 -4.07 32.22 -8.39
C THR A 145 -5.14 33.17 -8.92
N ASN A 146 -6.41 32.88 -8.63
CA ASN A 146 -7.54 33.73 -9.01
C ASN A 146 -7.55 35.13 -8.35
N ASP A 147 -6.87 35.31 -7.22
CA ASP A 147 -6.71 36.62 -6.54
C ASP A 147 -5.43 37.37 -6.97
N GLY A 148 -4.68 36.82 -7.94
CA GLY A 148 -3.46 37.40 -8.47
C GLY A 148 -2.21 37.13 -7.62
N SER A 149 -2.34 36.42 -6.48
CA SER A 149 -1.18 35.95 -5.74
C SER A 149 -0.42 34.87 -6.52
N MET A 150 0.86 34.66 -6.15
CA MET A 150 1.73 33.70 -6.83
C MET A 150 2.15 32.61 -5.86
N VAL A 151 1.98 31.37 -6.27
CA VAL A 151 2.38 30.18 -5.52
C VAL A 151 3.45 29.45 -6.30
N THR A 152 4.61 29.22 -5.69
CA THR A 152 5.69 28.42 -6.30
C THR A 152 5.46 26.94 -5.99
N PRO A 153 5.25 26.08 -7.00
CA PRO A 153 5.17 24.64 -6.78
C PRO A 153 6.49 24.07 -6.24
N LYS A 154 6.39 23.07 -5.35
CA LYS A 154 7.55 22.30 -4.89
C LYS A 154 7.93 21.22 -5.89
N HIS A 155 6.94 20.70 -6.62
CA HIS A 155 7.10 19.68 -7.64
C HIS A 155 6.32 20.05 -8.90
N SER A 156 6.74 19.48 -10.00
CA SER A 156 5.95 19.39 -11.23
C SER A 156 5.24 18.04 -11.32
N LEU A 157 4.17 17.96 -12.10
CA LEU A 157 3.47 16.71 -12.44
C LEU A 157 4.40 15.62 -13.02
N THR A 158 5.54 16.01 -13.57
CA THR A 158 6.53 15.11 -14.17
C THR A 158 7.71 14.77 -13.28
N SER A 159 7.92 15.51 -12.17
CA SER A 159 9.09 15.33 -11.30
C SER A 159 8.85 14.43 -10.09
N ILE A 160 7.60 14.06 -9.82
CA ILE A 160 7.21 13.26 -8.66
C ILE A 160 6.06 12.31 -9.04
N ALA A 161 5.82 11.27 -8.22
CA ALA A 161 4.74 10.30 -8.39
C ALA A 161 3.80 10.30 -7.17
N SER A 162 2.58 9.78 -7.33
CA SER A 162 1.57 9.83 -6.26
C SER A 162 2.00 9.03 -5.01
N VAL A 163 2.81 7.97 -5.19
CA VAL A 163 3.33 7.15 -4.09
C VAL A 163 4.21 7.90 -3.08
N ALA A 164 4.64 9.13 -3.41
CA ALA A 164 5.38 10.00 -2.49
C ALA A 164 4.50 10.73 -1.48
N PHE A 165 3.17 10.63 -1.62
CA PHE A 165 2.18 11.31 -0.81
C PHE A 165 1.21 10.30 -0.18
N ASP A 166 0.75 10.61 1.03
CA ASP A 166 -0.28 9.83 1.74
C ASP A 166 -1.69 10.17 1.25
N ALA A 167 -1.89 11.38 0.71
CA ALA A 167 -3.15 11.82 0.12
C ALA A 167 -2.94 12.86 -0.99
N LEU A 168 -3.92 12.99 -1.87
CA LEU A 168 -3.94 13.99 -2.95
C LEU A 168 -5.16 14.90 -2.83
N TYR A 169 -4.95 16.19 -3.09
CA TYR A 169 -5.99 17.19 -3.22
C TYR A 169 -5.84 17.91 -4.56
N ILE A 170 -6.87 17.87 -5.40
CA ILE A 170 -6.92 18.64 -6.65
C ILE A 170 -7.71 19.90 -6.37
N ALA A 171 -7.03 21.04 -6.37
CA ALA A 171 -7.63 22.30 -5.96
C ALA A 171 -8.64 22.82 -6.98
N ALA A 172 -9.71 23.43 -6.47
CA ALA A 172 -10.74 24.03 -7.30
C ALA A 172 -10.25 25.31 -8.01
N GLY A 173 -10.82 25.57 -9.18
CA GLY A 173 -10.52 26.74 -10.01
C GLY A 173 -10.80 26.39 -11.46
N GLU A 174 -11.70 27.09 -12.13
CA GLU A 174 -12.13 26.72 -13.47
C GLU A 174 -10.96 26.72 -14.45
N ASP A 175 -10.15 27.77 -14.43
CA ASP A 175 -8.98 27.90 -15.30
C ASP A 175 -7.87 26.90 -14.90
N SER A 176 -7.71 26.64 -13.60
CA SER A 176 -6.75 25.63 -13.11
C SER A 176 -7.12 24.25 -13.63
N VAL A 177 -8.40 23.87 -13.54
CA VAL A 177 -8.88 22.58 -14.06
C VAL A 177 -8.74 22.51 -15.58
N LYS A 178 -9.03 23.59 -16.32
CA LYS A 178 -8.82 23.64 -17.77
C LYS A 178 -7.35 23.42 -18.12
N GLU A 179 -6.42 24.06 -17.41
CA GLU A 179 -4.97 23.88 -17.62
C GLU A 179 -4.51 22.45 -17.28
N LEU A 180 -4.98 21.89 -16.17
CA LEU A 180 -4.69 20.51 -15.77
C LEU A 180 -5.24 19.48 -16.77
N LEU A 181 -6.30 19.83 -17.51
CA LEU A 181 -6.91 19.00 -18.55
C LEU A 181 -6.35 19.21 -19.96
N MET A 182 -5.41 20.15 -20.15
CA MET A 182 -4.68 20.30 -21.41
C MET A 182 -3.92 19.01 -21.75
N ALA A 183 -3.70 18.76 -23.04
CA ALA A 183 -3.13 17.50 -23.53
C ALA A 183 -1.81 17.11 -22.82
N ASP A 184 -0.96 18.09 -22.56
CA ASP A 184 0.36 17.89 -21.95
C ASP A 184 0.27 17.49 -20.47
N ASN A 185 -0.72 18.00 -19.73
CA ASN A 185 -0.87 17.77 -18.29
C ASN A 185 -1.81 16.60 -17.99
N LYS A 186 -2.86 16.42 -18.79
CA LYS A 186 -3.99 15.53 -18.53
C LYS A 186 -3.55 14.10 -18.24
N ARG A 187 -2.59 13.57 -19.01
CA ARG A 187 -2.10 12.20 -18.82
C ARG A 187 -1.45 12.04 -17.44
N HIS A 188 -0.67 13.03 -17.00
CA HIS A 188 -0.02 12.99 -15.69
C HIS A 188 -1.04 13.12 -14.57
N VAL A 189 -1.97 14.06 -14.65
CA VAL A 189 -3.04 14.23 -13.64
C VAL A 189 -3.88 12.96 -13.50
N LEU A 190 -4.30 12.35 -14.62
CA LEU A 190 -5.03 11.09 -14.59
C LEU A 190 -4.20 9.95 -14.02
N ASN A 191 -2.89 9.90 -14.30
CA ASN A 191 -2.01 8.92 -13.69
C ASN A 191 -1.96 9.08 -12.17
N PHE A 192 -1.80 10.31 -11.66
CA PHE A 192 -1.82 10.59 -10.21
C PHE A 192 -3.11 10.09 -9.56
N ILE A 193 -4.28 10.36 -10.18
CA ILE A 193 -5.58 9.92 -9.66
C ILE A 193 -5.67 8.39 -9.65
N ASN A 194 -5.34 7.75 -10.77
CA ASN A 194 -5.46 6.30 -10.91
C ASN A 194 -4.48 5.56 -9.99
N GLU A 195 -3.26 6.06 -9.85
CA GLU A 195 -2.24 5.48 -9.01
C GLU A 195 -2.60 5.65 -7.52
N ALA A 196 -3.04 6.83 -7.10
CA ALA A 196 -3.54 7.03 -5.74
C ALA A 196 -4.75 6.13 -5.44
N TYR A 197 -5.73 6.05 -6.34
CA TYR A 197 -6.90 5.18 -6.16
C TYR A 197 -6.53 3.69 -6.09
N LYS A 198 -5.51 3.26 -6.84
CA LYS A 198 -5.02 1.87 -6.83
C LYS A 198 -4.29 1.51 -5.53
N HIS A 199 -3.71 2.49 -4.84
CA HIS A 199 -2.89 2.28 -3.65
C HIS A 199 -3.63 2.50 -2.32
N CYS A 200 -4.96 2.70 -2.37
CA CYS A 200 -5.85 2.75 -1.22
C CYS A 200 -6.46 1.39 -0.88
#